data_AF-A0A4R1R8X4-F1
#
_entry.id   AF-A0A4R1R8X4-F1
#
_cell.length_a   1.000
_cell.length_b   1.000
_cell.length_c   1.000
_cell.angle_alpha   90.00
_cell.angle_beta   90.00
_cell.angle_gamma   90.00
#
_symmetry.space_group_name_H-M   'P 1'
#
loop_
_entity.id
_entity.type
_entity.pdbx_description
1 polymer ?
#
loop_
_entity_poly.entity_id
_entity_poly.type
_entity_poly.pdbx_seq_one_letter_code
_entity_poly.pdbx_strand_id
1 'polypeptide(L)'
;MKRIVLLTALALLFFSCKKDEKKLLYLDISFRTINHNNIHDINELKLQNNKIVNETNSNIINVLNELSVAYLIYLDSIQSLCKSDQTPFFYKGNRSEATKLSHEFSRKTNEFLNKLNNNIKSSTLKKRTYSLLNVDDIKIDKASSIMYVECYFRNVSCETLDFFINERKRNVLLIQKEIFDETLLNNVK
;
A
#
# COMPACT_ATOMS: atom_id res chain seq x y z
N MET A 1 48.14 -25.44 17.88
CA MET A 1 46.70 -25.68 18.12
C MET A 1 45.82 -24.43 18.01
N LYS A 2 46.12 -23.30 18.68
CA LYS A 2 45.24 -22.10 18.65
C LYS A 2 44.94 -21.50 17.25
N ARG A 3 45.90 -21.54 16.32
CA ARG A 3 45.72 -21.04 14.93
C ARG A 3 44.81 -21.93 14.06
N ILE A 4 44.83 -23.24 14.28
CA ILE A 4 44.02 -24.20 13.51
C ILE A 4 42.54 -24.06 13.91
N VAL A 5 42.27 -23.94 15.21
CA VAL A 5 40.91 -23.73 15.74
C VAL A 5 40.30 -22.42 15.22
N LEU A 6 41.10 -21.35 15.12
CA LEU A 6 40.65 -20.05 14.59
C LEU A 6 40.32 -20.13 13.10
N LEU A 7 41.13 -20.84 12.30
CA LEU A 7 40.89 -21.04 10.88
C LEU A 7 39.65 -21.91 10.62
N THR A 8 39.43 -22.96 11.42
CA THR A 8 38.22 -23.78 11.33
C THR A 8 36.96 -23.02 11.76
N ALA A 9 37.06 -22.16 12.78
CA ALA A 9 35.94 -21.31 13.20
C ALA A 9 35.58 -20.27 12.12
N LEU A 10 36.58 -19.65 11.47
CA LEU A 10 36.35 -18.75 10.34
C LEU A 10 35.69 -19.47 9.16
N ALA A 11 36.17 -20.66 8.80
CA ALA A 11 35.60 -21.46 7.71
C ALA A 11 34.14 -21.85 7.99
N LEU A 12 33.81 -22.24 9.22
CA LEU A 12 32.44 -22.57 9.64
C LEU A 12 31.50 -21.35 9.57
N LEU A 13 32.00 -20.14 9.84
CA LEU A 13 31.23 -18.90 9.65
C LEU A 13 30.93 -18.62 8.17
N PHE A 14 31.84 -18.97 7.24
CA PHE A 14 31.57 -18.89 5.80
C PHE A 14 30.55 -19.93 5.32
N PHE A 15 30.54 -21.15 5.88
CA PHE A 15 29.54 -22.18 5.53
C PHE A 15 28.17 -21.95 6.19
N SER A 16 28.12 -21.26 7.34
CA SER A 16 26.87 -20.90 8.03
C SER A 16 26.10 -19.77 7.33
N CYS A 17 26.70 -19.11 6.35
CA CYS A 17 26.07 -18.07 5.54
C CYS A 17 25.62 -18.60 4.17
N LYS A 18 25.11 -19.84 4.10
CA LYS A 18 24.32 -20.27 2.93
C LYS A 18 22.97 -19.56 3.02
N LYS A 19 22.81 -18.50 2.22
CA LYS A 19 21.51 -17.88 1.93
C LYS A 19 20.56 -19.03 1.60
N ASP A 20 19.48 -19.15 2.37
CA ASP A 20 18.50 -20.21 2.21
C ASP A 20 17.65 -19.89 0.97
N GLU A 21 18.24 -20.07 -0.22
CA GLU A 21 17.70 -19.64 -1.52
C GLU A 21 16.29 -20.19 -1.78
N LYS A 22 15.98 -21.36 -1.23
CA LYS A 22 14.64 -21.95 -1.28
C LYS A 22 13.61 -21.08 -0.55
N LYS A 23 13.93 -20.56 0.64
CA LYS A 23 13.00 -19.69 1.40
C LYS A 23 12.74 -18.37 0.66
N LEU A 24 13.78 -17.78 0.07
CA LEU A 24 13.65 -16.56 -0.74
C LEU A 24 12.78 -16.82 -1.98
N LEU A 25 12.98 -17.95 -2.66
CA LEU A 25 12.15 -18.34 -3.80
C LEU A 25 10.67 -18.54 -3.41
N TYR A 26 10.38 -19.18 -2.26
CA TYR A 26 9.00 -19.34 -1.78
C TYR A 26 8.36 -17.99 -1.43
N LEU A 27 9.10 -17.08 -0.80
CA LEU A 27 8.64 -15.72 -0.52
C LEU A 27 8.31 -14.96 -1.81
N ASP A 28 9.16 -15.05 -2.83
CA ASP A 28 8.95 -14.40 -4.14
C ASP A 28 7.75 -14.97 -4.89
N ILE A 29 7.50 -16.28 -4.78
CA ILE A 29 6.31 -16.93 -5.37
C ILE A 29 5.05 -16.48 -4.62
N SER A 30 5.04 -16.53 -3.29
CA SER A 30 3.91 -16.07 -2.49
C SER A 30 3.58 -14.60 -2.77
N PHE A 31 4.61 -13.75 -2.86
CA PHE A 31 4.44 -12.33 -3.14
C PHE A 31 3.78 -12.09 -4.51
N ARG A 32 4.25 -12.78 -5.56
CA ARG A 32 3.66 -12.71 -6.90
C ARG A 32 2.24 -13.24 -6.94
N THR A 33 1.96 -14.37 -6.29
CA THR A 33 0.60 -14.93 -6.20
C THR A 33 -0.36 -13.98 -5.49
N ILE A 34 0.04 -13.38 -4.37
CA ILE A 34 -0.82 -12.43 -3.66
C ILE A 34 -1.05 -11.18 -4.51
N ASN A 35 -0.02 -10.65 -5.19
CA ASN A 35 -0.20 -9.49 -6.09
C ASN A 35 -1.19 -9.81 -7.23
N HIS A 36 -1.08 -11.01 -7.83
CA HIS A 36 -2.02 -11.45 -8.87
C HIS A 36 -3.47 -11.52 -8.35
N ASN A 37 -3.66 -12.07 -7.15
CA ASN A 37 -4.97 -12.09 -6.49
C ASN A 37 -5.48 -10.68 -6.20
N ASN A 38 -4.59 -9.75 -5.77
CA ASN A 38 -4.97 -8.36 -5.58
C ASN A 38 -5.48 -7.72 -6.88
N ILE A 39 -4.82 -7.98 -8.02
CA ILE A 39 -5.25 -7.47 -9.33
C ILE A 39 -6.63 -8.02 -9.71
N HIS A 40 -6.87 -9.32 -9.45
CA HIS A 40 -8.18 -9.93 -9.66
C HIS A 40 -9.26 -9.26 -8.79
N ASP A 41 -9.03 -9.16 -7.48
CA ASP A 41 -9.94 -8.51 -6.52
C ASP A 41 -10.25 -7.06 -6.92
N ILE A 42 -9.24 -6.30 -7.38
CA ILE A 42 -9.42 -4.92 -7.86
C ILE A 42 -10.42 -4.87 -9.02
N ASN A 43 -10.29 -5.79 -9.99
CA ASN A 43 -11.17 -5.81 -11.15
C ASN A 43 -12.59 -6.22 -10.76
N GLU A 44 -12.75 -7.21 -9.89
CA GLU A 44 -14.06 -7.60 -9.37
C GLU A 44 -14.73 -6.46 -8.59
N LEU A 45 -14.01 -5.82 -7.67
CA LEU A 45 -14.54 -4.70 -6.90
C LEU A 45 -14.91 -3.51 -7.79
N LYS A 46 -14.12 -3.21 -8.83
CA LYS A 46 -14.47 -2.18 -9.84
C LYS A 46 -15.79 -2.52 -10.52
N LEU A 47 -15.98 -3.76 -10.96
CA LEU A 47 -17.23 -4.19 -11.61
C LEU A 47 -18.42 -4.07 -10.66
N GLN A 48 -18.28 -4.54 -9.43
CA GLN A 48 -19.33 -4.48 -8.41
C GLN A 48 -19.69 -3.02 -8.05
N ASN A 49 -18.70 -2.16 -7.83
CA ASN A 49 -18.92 -0.76 -7.48
C ASN A 49 -19.53 0.02 -8.65
N ASN A 50 -19.08 -0.23 -9.89
CA ASN A 50 -19.67 0.40 -11.08
C ASN A 50 -21.13 -0.01 -11.27
N LYS A 51 -21.46 -1.28 -11.00
CA LYS A 51 -22.85 -1.75 -11.01
C LYS A 51 -23.71 -0.95 -10.03
N ILE A 52 -23.25 -0.80 -8.78
CA ILE A 52 -23.98 -0.02 -7.76
C ILE A 52 -24.15 1.44 -8.18
N VAL A 53 -23.10 2.07 -8.69
CA VAL A 53 -23.14 3.47 -9.17
C VAL A 53 -24.17 3.63 -10.29
N ASN A 54 -24.20 2.71 -11.25
CA ASN A 54 -25.13 2.78 -12.39
C ASN A 54 -26.59 2.49 -11.99
N GLU A 55 -26.80 1.62 -11.00
CA GLU A 55 -28.14 1.21 -10.56
C GLU A 55 -28.74 2.13 -9.49
N THR A 56 -27.91 2.97 -8.84
CA THR A 56 -28.35 3.79 -7.70
C THR A 56 -28.24 5.29 -8.00
N ASN A 57 -29.37 5.98 -7.98
CA ASN A 57 -29.38 7.45 -8.03
C ASN A 57 -29.12 8.06 -6.65
N SER A 58 -27.86 8.08 -6.21
CA SER A 58 -27.44 8.65 -4.92
C SER A 58 -26.25 9.59 -5.09
N ASN A 59 -26.43 10.84 -4.67
CA ASN A 59 -25.36 11.84 -4.70
C ASN A 59 -24.13 11.41 -3.88
N ILE A 60 -24.34 10.75 -2.73
CA ILE A 60 -23.26 10.25 -1.88
C ILE A 60 -22.45 9.18 -2.62
N ILE A 61 -23.12 8.25 -3.30
CA ILE A 61 -22.45 7.18 -4.07
C ILE A 61 -21.64 7.78 -5.23
N ASN A 62 -22.21 8.74 -5.96
CA ASN A 62 -21.52 9.40 -7.07
C ASN A 62 -20.27 10.16 -6.61
N VAL A 63 -20.40 10.99 -5.56
CA VAL A 63 -19.27 11.75 -5.00
C VAL A 63 -18.16 10.81 -4.52
N LEU A 64 -18.52 9.74 -3.80
CA LEU A 64 -17.55 8.75 -3.34
C LEU A 64 -16.87 8.00 -4.48
N ASN A 65 -17.60 7.72 -5.56
CA ASN A 65 -17.02 7.11 -6.75
C ASN A 65 -16.00 8.02 -7.41
N GLU A 66 -16.34 9.29 -7.63
CA GLU A 66 -15.42 10.28 -8.20
C GLU A 66 -14.15 10.42 -7.36
N LEU A 67 -14.29 10.52 -6.03
CA LEU A 67 -13.16 10.60 -5.11
C LEU A 67 -12.25 9.36 -5.20
N SER A 68 -12.86 8.17 -5.23
CA SER A 68 -12.12 6.91 -5.31
C SER A 68 -11.41 6.78 -6.66
N VAL A 69 -12.09 7.05 -7.76
CA VAL A 69 -11.52 7.01 -9.13
C VAL A 69 -10.35 7.99 -9.26
N ALA A 70 -10.50 9.22 -8.80
CA ALA A 70 -9.42 10.22 -8.85
C ALA A 70 -8.19 9.75 -8.07
N TYR A 71 -8.38 9.13 -6.90
CA TYR A 71 -7.28 8.61 -6.11
C TYR A 71 -6.64 7.35 -6.72
N LEU A 72 -7.43 6.45 -7.32
CA LEU A 72 -6.92 5.28 -8.04
C LEU A 72 -6.07 5.69 -9.25
N ILE A 73 -6.50 6.69 -10.04
CA ILE A 73 -5.71 7.25 -11.15
C ILE A 73 -4.39 7.82 -10.65
N TYR A 74 -4.41 8.49 -9.49
CA TYR A 74 -3.18 8.98 -8.87
C TYR A 74 -2.23 7.83 -8.51
N LEU A 75 -2.74 6.73 -7.93
CA LEU A 75 -1.97 5.53 -7.63
C LEU A 75 -1.40 4.85 -8.90
N ASP A 76 -2.19 4.76 -9.97
CA ASP A 76 -1.73 4.29 -11.28
C ASP A 76 -0.56 5.14 -11.80
N SER A 77 -0.64 6.46 -11.61
CA SER A 77 0.44 7.35 -12.05
C SER A 77 1.74 7.11 -11.27
N ILE A 78 1.69 6.81 -9.97
CA ILE A 78 2.86 6.43 -9.18
C ILE A 78 3.51 5.14 -9.71
N GLN A 79 2.71 4.10 -9.96
CA GLN A 79 3.24 2.84 -10.51
C GLN A 79 3.94 3.05 -11.85
N SER A 80 3.37 3.89 -12.72
CA SER A 80 3.93 4.19 -14.03
C SER A 80 5.30 4.87 -13.99
N LEU A 81 5.64 5.50 -12.86
CA LEU A 81 6.93 6.17 -12.65
C LEU A 81 8.04 5.19 -12.22
N CYS A 82 7.72 3.96 -11.84
CA CYS A 82 8.75 3.00 -11.45
C CYS A 82 9.55 2.55 -12.67
N LYS A 83 10.88 2.68 -12.61
CA LYS A 83 11.78 2.27 -13.69
C LYS A 83 12.84 1.33 -13.14
N SER A 84 12.95 0.16 -13.79
CA SER A 84 13.90 -0.91 -13.48
C SER A 84 13.91 -1.31 -12.00
N ASP A 85 14.83 -0.76 -11.20
CA ASP A 85 15.14 -1.24 -9.85
C ASP A 85 14.93 -0.19 -8.75
N GLN A 86 14.25 0.92 -9.06
CA GLN A 86 14.15 2.04 -8.13
C GLN A 86 12.73 2.62 -8.04
N THR A 87 12.26 2.79 -6.81
CA THR A 87 11.00 3.48 -6.52
C THR A 87 11.10 4.98 -6.82
N PRO A 88 10.01 5.62 -7.27
CA PRO A 88 10.02 7.05 -7.62
C PRO A 88 10.04 7.98 -6.39
N PHE A 89 10.01 7.41 -5.18
CA PHE A 89 9.96 8.12 -3.91
C PHE A 89 11.32 8.63 -3.42
N PHE A 90 12.43 8.09 -3.92
CA PHE A 90 13.78 8.43 -3.45
C PHE A 90 14.73 8.69 -4.61
N TYR A 91 15.62 9.67 -4.46
CA TYR A 91 16.70 9.91 -5.41
C TYR A 91 17.77 8.82 -5.33
N LYS A 92 18.37 8.46 -6.47
CA LYS A 92 19.39 7.40 -6.53
C LYS A 92 20.64 7.83 -5.77
N GLY A 93 21.11 7.02 -4.84
CA GLY A 93 22.35 7.27 -4.10
C GLY A 93 22.27 8.29 -2.97
N ASN A 94 21.19 9.09 -2.87
CA ASN A 94 20.95 9.97 -1.74
C ASN A 94 20.15 9.23 -0.66
N ARG A 95 20.84 8.89 0.43
CA ARG A 95 20.26 8.19 1.59
C ARG A 95 19.23 9.03 2.37
N SER A 96 18.99 10.30 2.04
CA SER A 96 18.29 11.18 2.98
C SER A 96 17.21 12.07 2.36
N GLU A 97 17.02 12.08 1.04
CA GLU A 97 16.12 13.06 0.42
C GLU A 97 14.90 12.36 -0.18
N ALA A 98 13.81 12.42 0.58
CA ALA A 98 12.48 12.15 0.05
C ALA A 98 12.21 13.05 -1.15
N THR A 99 11.76 12.47 -2.27
CA THR A 99 11.40 13.29 -3.44
C THR A 99 10.15 14.11 -3.14
N LYS A 100 9.87 15.12 -3.97
CA LYS A 100 8.57 15.82 -3.96
C LYS A 100 7.39 14.83 -4.01
N LEU A 101 7.55 13.71 -4.71
CA LEU A 101 6.54 12.67 -4.82
C LEU A 101 6.23 11.99 -3.48
N SER A 102 7.23 11.80 -2.61
CA SER A 102 7.04 11.21 -1.29
C SER A 102 6.15 12.07 -0.40
N HIS A 103 6.40 13.37 -0.35
CA HIS A 103 5.55 14.31 0.37
C HIS A 103 4.17 14.42 -0.29
N GLU A 104 4.11 14.41 -1.61
CA GLU A 104 2.84 14.46 -2.34
C GLU A 104 1.98 13.22 -2.07
N PHE A 105 2.58 12.03 -1.98
CA PHE A 105 1.87 10.80 -1.63
C PHE A 105 1.20 10.89 -0.27
N SER A 106 1.95 11.30 0.76
CA SER A 106 1.36 11.49 2.09
C SER A 106 0.23 12.51 2.08
N ARG A 107 0.43 13.65 1.42
CA ARG A 107 -0.59 14.70 1.31
C ARG A 107 -1.84 14.23 0.58
N LYS A 108 -1.71 13.65 -0.62
CA LYS A 108 -2.82 13.17 -1.45
C LYS A 108 -3.61 12.06 -0.76
N THR A 109 -2.91 11.14 -0.08
CA THR A 109 -3.55 10.08 0.71
C THR A 109 -4.35 10.66 1.87
N ASN A 110 -3.79 11.60 2.61
CA ASN A 110 -4.48 12.23 3.75
C ASN A 110 -5.66 13.10 3.29
N GLU A 111 -5.55 13.80 2.17
CA GLU A 111 -6.67 14.51 1.54
C GLU A 111 -7.80 13.56 1.14
N PHE A 112 -7.47 12.43 0.51
CA PHE A 112 -8.44 11.39 0.18
C PHE A 112 -9.12 10.83 1.44
N LEU A 113 -8.33 10.46 2.45
CA LEU A 113 -8.82 9.88 3.71
C LEU A 113 -9.75 10.82 4.47
N ASN A 114 -9.42 12.11 4.53
CA ASN A 114 -10.25 13.12 5.16
C ASN A 114 -11.60 13.28 4.45
N LYS A 115 -11.59 13.33 3.11
CA LYS A 115 -12.84 13.40 2.32
C LYS A 115 -13.68 12.13 2.46
N LEU A 116 -13.03 10.96 2.50
CA LEU A 116 -13.69 9.67 2.68
C LEU A 116 -14.36 9.57 4.07
N ASN A 117 -13.65 9.98 5.13
CA ASN A 117 -14.14 9.95 6.51
C ASN A 117 -15.40 10.79 6.75
N ASN A 118 -15.60 11.86 5.97
CA ASN A 118 -16.81 12.68 6.05
C ASN A 118 -18.06 11.93 5.54
N ASN A 119 -17.89 10.88 4.74
CA ASN A 119 -18.98 10.11 4.14
C ASN A 119 -19.24 8.78 4.87
N ILE A 120 -18.36 8.36 5.77
CA ILE A 120 -18.55 7.16 6.58
C ILE A 120 -19.42 7.51 7.79
N LYS A 121 -20.49 6.75 8.04
CA LYS A 121 -21.30 6.89 9.26
C LYS A 121 -20.79 5.99 10.37
N SER A 122 -20.44 4.75 10.05
CA SER A 122 -19.97 3.74 11.01
C SER A 122 -18.62 4.09 11.62
N SER A 123 -18.55 4.15 12.96
CA SER A 123 -17.30 4.41 13.69
C SER A 123 -16.28 3.27 13.51
N THR A 124 -16.76 2.04 13.39
CA THR A 124 -15.94 0.86 13.09
C THR A 124 -15.32 0.97 11.70
N LEU A 125 -16.12 1.35 10.70
CA LEU A 125 -15.63 1.55 9.34
C LEU A 125 -14.60 2.68 9.29
N LYS A 126 -14.84 3.82 9.97
CA LYS A 126 -13.83 4.91 10.08
C LYS A 126 -12.49 4.43 10.62
N LYS A 127 -12.51 3.66 11.72
CA LYS A 127 -11.28 3.12 12.33
C LYS A 127 -10.55 2.18 11.37
N ARG A 128 -11.28 1.29 10.70
CA ARG A 128 -10.71 0.36 9.72
C ARG A 128 -10.15 1.09 8.50
N THR A 129 -10.90 2.04 7.96
CA THR A 129 -10.47 2.90 6.84
C THR A 129 -9.18 3.63 7.19
N TYR A 130 -9.11 4.26 8.37
CA TYR A 130 -7.88 4.88 8.85
C TYR A 130 -6.76 3.85 8.96
N SER A 131 -6.98 2.71 9.61
CA SER A 131 -5.95 1.66 9.78
C SER A 131 -5.36 1.14 8.46
N LEU A 132 -6.16 1.05 7.40
CA LEU A 132 -5.72 0.49 6.12
C LEU A 132 -5.07 1.53 5.19
N LEU A 133 -5.47 2.79 5.32
CA LEU A 133 -5.11 3.83 4.35
C LEU A 133 -4.24 4.96 4.91
N ASN A 134 -4.13 5.11 6.23
CA ASN A 134 -3.29 6.15 6.81
C ASN A 134 -1.83 6.00 6.38
N VAL A 135 -1.17 7.14 6.27
CA VAL A 135 0.26 7.26 5.92
C VAL A 135 0.94 8.25 6.84
N ASP A 136 0.45 8.32 8.07
CA ASP A 136 1.03 9.16 9.10
C ASP A 136 2.41 8.63 9.46
N ASP A 137 3.31 9.55 9.82
CA ASP A 137 4.67 9.20 10.20
C ASP A 137 4.67 8.29 11.44
N ILE A 138 5.55 7.30 11.41
CA ILE A 138 5.67 6.30 12.46
C ILE A 138 6.45 6.92 13.62
N LYS A 139 5.77 7.14 14.75
CA LYS A 139 6.42 7.62 15.97
C LYS A 139 7.35 6.55 16.53
N ILE A 140 8.63 6.88 16.69
CA ILE A 140 9.58 6.04 17.43
C ILE A 140 9.48 6.39 18.92
N ASP A 141 9.44 7.69 19.22
CA ASP A 141 9.30 8.22 20.58
C ASP A 141 8.54 9.57 20.56
N LYS A 142 8.60 10.33 21.67
CA LYS A 142 7.89 11.62 21.79
C LYS A 142 8.47 12.73 20.89
N ALA A 143 9.73 12.64 20.52
CA ALA A 143 10.49 13.66 19.80
C ALA A 143 10.86 13.24 18.37
N SER A 144 10.78 11.95 18.04
CA SER A 144 11.22 11.43 16.74
C SER A 144 10.16 10.59 16.01
N SER A 145 10.11 10.75 14.69
CA SER A 145 9.26 9.99 13.78
C SER A 145 10.03 9.59 12.52
N ILE A 146 9.62 8.48 11.90
CA ILE A 146 10.08 8.03 10.60
C ILE A 146 8.95 8.30 9.60
N MET A 147 9.28 8.91 8.47
CA MET A 147 8.30 9.12 7.40
C MET A 147 7.70 7.78 6.95
N TYR A 148 6.38 7.70 6.81
CA TYR A 148 5.72 6.49 6.34
C TYR A 148 6.36 5.95 5.04
N VAL A 149 6.56 6.84 4.07
CA VAL A 149 7.11 6.46 2.76
C VAL A 149 8.52 5.90 2.87
N GLU A 150 9.31 6.41 3.81
CA GLU A 150 10.64 5.88 4.12
C GLU A 150 10.58 4.49 4.73
N CYS A 151 9.67 4.23 5.66
CA CYS A 151 9.57 2.92 6.28
C CYS A 151 9.14 1.83 5.29
N TYR A 152 8.22 2.15 4.36
CA TYR A 152 7.59 1.15 3.50
C TYR A 152 8.17 1.04 2.09
N PHE A 153 8.78 2.10 1.56
CA PHE A 153 9.21 2.13 0.15
C PHE A 153 10.70 2.42 -0.07
N ARG A 154 11.46 2.56 1.01
CA ARG A 154 12.92 2.72 0.90
C ARG A 154 13.57 1.41 0.51
N ASN A 155 14.40 1.46 -0.53
CA ASN A 155 15.16 0.31 -1.05
C ASN A 155 14.29 -0.90 -1.45
N VAL A 156 13.01 -0.69 -1.75
CA VAL A 156 12.15 -1.77 -2.29
C VAL A 156 12.24 -1.81 -3.81
N SER A 157 12.01 -2.98 -4.41
CA SER A 157 11.98 -3.14 -5.87
C SER A 157 10.69 -2.53 -6.46
N CYS A 158 10.67 -2.34 -7.78
CA CYS A 158 9.44 -1.95 -8.48
C CYS A 158 8.32 -2.99 -8.33
N GLU A 159 8.65 -4.29 -8.30
CA GLU A 159 7.66 -5.34 -8.03
C GLU A 159 7.03 -5.19 -6.63
N THR A 160 7.84 -4.86 -5.64
CA THR A 160 7.35 -4.62 -4.27
C THR A 160 6.52 -3.34 -4.17
N LEU A 161 6.93 -2.26 -4.84
CA LEU A 161 6.13 -1.05 -4.95
C LEU A 161 4.78 -1.36 -5.60
N ASP A 162 4.77 -2.10 -6.71
CA ASP A 162 3.56 -2.46 -7.45
C ASP A 162 2.56 -3.21 -6.56
N PHE A 163 3.06 -4.20 -5.80
CA PHE A 163 2.26 -4.91 -4.81
C PHE A 163 1.62 -3.97 -3.78
N PHE A 164 2.40 -3.10 -3.14
CA PHE A 164 1.87 -2.19 -2.12
C PHE A 164 0.84 -1.21 -2.69
N ILE A 165 1.07 -0.71 -3.91
CA ILE A 165 0.12 0.16 -4.58
C ILE A 165 -1.16 -0.60 -4.95
N ASN A 166 -1.07 -1.84 -5.46
CA ASN A 166 -2.24 -2.68 -5.75
C ASN A 166 -3.01 -3.04 -4.48
N GLU A 167 -2.34 -3.42 -3.40
CA GLU A 167 -2.98 -3.65 -2.10
C GLU A 167 -3.75 -2.41 -1.64
N ARG A 168 -3.16 -1.22 -1.79
CA ARG A 168 -3.83 0.05 -1.46
C ARG A 168 -5.04 0.32 -2.35
N LYS A 169 -4.96 0.08 -3.67
CA LYS A 169 -6.11 0.20 -4.58
C LYS A 169 -7.24 -0.74 -4.19
N ARG A 170 -6.90 -1.99 -3.87
CA ARG A 170 -7.85 -3.00 -3.38
C ARG A 170 -8.54 -2.51 -2.10
N ASN A 171 -7.79 -2.00 -1.13
CA ASN A 171 -8.34 -1.47 0.12
C ASN A 171 -9.26 -0.27 -0.11
N VAL A 172 -8.91 0.65 -1.02
CA VAL A 172 -9.77 1.78 -1.41
C VAL A 172 -11.11 1.29 -1.96
N LEU A 173 -11.08 0.36 -2.91
CA LEU A 173 -12.28 -0.19 -3.54
C LEU A 173 -13.15 -1.00 -2.58
N LEU A 174 -12.53 -1.74 -1.67
CA LEU A 174 -13.23 -2.50 -0.63
C LEU A 174 -13.96 -1.57 0.33
N ILE A 175 -13.28 -0.52 0.82
CA ILE A 175 -13.89 0.48 1.70
C ILE A 175 -15.01 1.22 0.97
N GLN A 176 -14.80 1.60 -0.30
CA GLN A 176 -15.84 2.20 -1.13
C GLN A 176 -17.09 1.32 -1.18
N LYS A 177 -16.91 0.02 -1.43
CA LYS A 177 -18.00 -0.96 -1.45
C LYS A 177 -18.75 -1.00 -0.11
N GLU A 178 -18.02 -1.07 1.00
CA GLU A 178 -18.63 -1.11 2.34
C GLU A 178 -19.45 0.17 2.63
N ILE A 179 -18.99 1.34 2.18
CA ILE A 179 -19.76 2.59 2.32
C ILE A 179 -21.00 2.58 1.43
N PHE A 180 -20.91 2.05 0.22
CA PHE A 180 -22.06 1.90 -0.67
C PHE A 180 -23.12 0.98 -0.05
N ASP A 181 -22.70 -0.18 0.44
CA ASP A 181 -23.59 -1.14 1.10
C ASP A 181 -24.25 -0.51 2.35
N GLU A 182 -23.51 0.23 3.18
CA GLU A 182 -24.08 0.99 4.31
C GLU A 182 -25.08 2.07 3.83
N THR A 183 -24.80 2.76 2.73
CA THR A 183 -25.66 3.83 2.20
C THR A 183 -26.97 3.25 1.68
N LEU A 184 -26.91 2.13 0.95
CA LEU A 184 -28.09 1.43 0.43
C LEU A 184 -28.99 0.92 1.55
N LEU A 185 -28.42 0.27 2.59
CA LEU A 185 -29.17 -0.22 3.74
C LEU A 185 -29.89 0.91 4.51
N ASN A 186 -29.30 2.09 4.57
CA ASN A 186 -29.89 3.25 5.25
C ASN A 186 -31.00 3.94 4.45
N ASN A 187 -31.05 3.76 3.12
CA ASN A 187 -32.07 4.34 2.25
C ASN A 187 -33.31 3.44 2.08
N VAL A 188 -33.29 2.20 2.60
CA VAL A 188 -34.42 1.26 2.58
C VAL A 188 -35.31 1.39 3.83
N LYS A 189 -35.07 2.41 4.68
CA LYS A 189 -35.94 2.80 5.79
C LYS A 189 -36.77 4.02 5.42
#